data_AF-A0A7J9QI81-F1
#
_entry.id   AF-A0A7J9QI81-F1
#
_cell.length_a   1.000
_cell.length_b   1.000
_cell.length_c   1.000
_cell.angle_alpha   90.00
_cell.angle_beta   90.00
_cell.angle_gamma   90.00
#
_symmetry.space_group_name_H-M   'P 1'
#
loop_
_entity.id
_entity.type
_entity.pdbx_description
1 polymer ?
#
loop_
_entity_poly.entity_id
_entity_poly.type
_entity_poly.pdbx_seq_one_letter_code
_entity_poly.pdbx_strand_id
1 'polypeptide(L)'
;TRSHYILSNICTIGIIGLVSASLIALVGYPVFFESVEFSLITIPVIIFGAITGSVLFGSLASIISTRLRSSEGFNVIINTVFLFFAFVSSAFYPADNVPEPLRTAFYLNPLTYLVDVIRAGIFGNITEFVIMEMIVLVGIASALFVIASKLLTKLDF
;
A
#
# COMPACT_ATOMS: atom_id res chain seq x y z
N THR A 1 21.51 3.22 -22.53
CA THR A 1 22.11 4.08 -21.48
C THR A 1 21.42 3.79 -20.14
N ARG A 2 22.04 4.14 -18.99
CA ARG A 2 21.49 3.84 -17.64
C ARG A 2 20.05 4.34 -17.43
N SER A 3 19.72 5.51 -17.99
CA SER A 3 18.36 6.08 -17.95
C SER A 3 17.32 5.19 -18.64
N HIS A 4 17.63 4.65 -19.84
CA HIS A 4 16.72 3.73 -20.53
C HIS A 4 16.46 2.44 -19.76
N TYR A 5 17.47 1.92 -19.03
CA TYR A 5 17.29 0.73 -18.21
C TYR A 5 16.35 0.99 -17.02
N ILE A 6 16.53 2.11 -16.31
CA ILE A 6 15.67 2.49 -15.18
C ILE A 6 14.23 2.69 -15.65
N LEU A 7 14.03 3.43 -16.75
CA LEU A 7 12.70 3.64 -17.34
C LEU A 7 12.06 2.32 -17.75
N SER A 8 12.80 1.43 -18.41
CA SER A 8 12.31 0.11 -18.79
C SER A 8 11.90 -0.70 -17.56
N ASN A 9 12.67 -0.65 -16.48
CA ASN A 9 12.36 -1.38 -15.26
C ASN A 9 11.10 -0.85 -14.57
N ILE A 10 10.92 0.48 -14.50
CA ILE A 10 9.72 1.11 -13.97
C ILE A 10 8.49 0.70 -14.78
N CYS A 11 8.58 0.73 -16.12
CA CYS A 11 7.49 0.28 -16.99
C CYS A 11 7.16 -1.20 -16.76
N THR A 12 8.17 -2.08 -16.66
CA THR A 12 7.98 -3.50 -16.40
C THR A 12 7.25 -3.73 -15.07
N ILE A 13 7.70 -3.08 -13.99
CA ILE A 13 7.07 -3.21 -12.66
C ILE A 13 5.64 -2.67 -12.69
N GLY A 14 5.41 -1.53 -13.36
CA GLY A 14 4.08 -0.96 -13.53
C GLY A 14 3.13 -1.91 -14.27
N ILE A 15 3.59 -2.53 -15.36
CA ILE A 15 2.80 -3.52 -16.12
C ILE A 15 2.49 -4.74 -15.26
N ILE A 16 3.50 -5.30 -14.57
CA ILE A 16 3.30 -6.45 -13.67
C ILE A 16 2.25 -6.09 -12.61
N GLY A 17 2.38 -4.94 -11.96
CA GLY A 17 1.43 -4.48 -10.94
C GLY A 17 0.00 -4.33 -11.48
N LEU A 18 -0.17 -3.72 -12.65
CA LEU A 18 -1.48 -3.56 -13.28
C LEU A 18 -2.10 -4.89 -13.68
N VAL A 19 -1.30 -5.82 -14.22
CA VAL A 19 -1.76 -7.17 -14.58
C VAL A 19 -2.16 -7.93 -13.32
N SER A 20 -1.35 -7.91 -12.26
CA SER A 20 -1.67 -8.54 -10.98
C SER A 20 -2.94 -7.96 -10.35
N ALA A 21 -3.09 -6.63 -10.31
CA ALA A 21 -4.29 -5.98 -9.78
C ALA A 21 -5.53 -6.34 -10.59
N SER A 22 -5.42 -6.36 -11.92
CA SER A 22 -6.51 -6.73 -12.82
C SER A 22 -6.92 -8.19 -12.64
N LEU A 23 -5.95 -9.10 -12.49
CA LEU A 23 -6.21 -10.51 -12.22
C LEU A 23 -6.91 -10.72 -10.87
N ILE A 24 -6.42 -10.06 -9.82
CA ILE A 24 -7.04 -10.12 -8.48
C ILE A 24 -8.48 -9.60 -8.54
N ALA A 25 -8.71 -8.46 -9.21
CA ALA A 25 -10.05 -7.91 -9.39
C ALA A 25 -10.95 -8.85 -10.19
N LEU A 26 -10.45 -9.43 -11.28
CA LEU A 26 -11.21 -10.35 -12.13
C LEU A 26 -11.60 -11.64 -11.39
N VAL A 27 -10.69 -12.19 -10.57
CA VAL A 27 -10.96 -13.38 -9.76
C VAL A 27 -11.89 -13.06 -8.58
N GLY A 28 -11.77 -11.88 -7.97
CA GLY A 28 -12.62 -11.46 -6.85
C GLY A 28 -14.02 -10.99 -7.26
N TYR A 29 -14.18 -10.47 -8.48
CA TYR A 29 -15.42 -9.86 -8.96
C TYR A 29 -16.66 -10.75 -8.83
N PRO A 30 -16.64 -12.06 -9.18
CA PRO A 30 -17.80 -12.93 -9.03
C PRO A 30 -18.30 -13.07 -7.59
N VAL A 31 -17.42 -12.86 -6.60
CA VAL A 31 -17.77 -12.98 -5.17
C VAL A 31 -18.47 -11.73 -4.65
N PHE A 32 -18.13 -10.55 -5.18
CA PHE A 32 -18.55 -9.26 -4.62
C PHE A 32 -19.37 -8.40 -5.57
N PHE A 33 -19.64 -8.85 -6.80
CA PHE A 33 -20.31 -8.09 -7.87
C PHE A 33 -21.54 -7.31 -7.41
N GLU A 34 -22.42 -7.93 -6.60
CA GLU A 34 -23.68 -7.30 -6.14
C GLU A 34 -23.47 -6.18 -5.11
N SER A 35 -22.30 -6.15 -4.47
CA SER A 35 -21.95 -5.20 -3.40
C SER A 35 -21.02 -4.07 -3.85
N VAL A 36 -20.53 -4.11 -5.10
CA VAL A 36 -19.60 -3.11 -5.62
C VAL A 36 -20.35 -1.85 -6.05
N GLU A 37 -19.94 -0.70 -5.53
CA GLU A 37 -20.56 0.59 -5.84
C GLU A 37 -19.55 1.52 -6.53
N PHE A 38 -19.58 1.52 -7.87
CA PHE A 38 -18.83 2.49 -8.66
C PHE A 38 -19.65 3.76 -8.90
N SER A 39 -19.20 4.85 -8.30
CA SER A 39 -19.79 6.18 -8.34
C SER A 39 -18.70 7.23 -8.59
N LEU A 40 -19.11 8.45 -8.93
CA LEU A 40 -18.21 9.60 -9.12
C LEU A 40 -17.36 9.92 -7.87
N ILE A 41 -17.79 9.47 -6.69
CA ILE A 41 -17.07 9.67 -5.43
C ILE A 41 -16.12 8.51 -5.13
N THR A 42 -16.52 7.28 -5.44
CA THR A 42 -15.80 6.08 -5.00
C THR A 42 -14.55 5.79 -5.86
N ILE A 43 -14.61 6.10 -7.15
CA ILE A 43 -13.46 5.98 -8.07
C ILE A 43 -12.27 6.88 -7.62
N PRO A 44 -12.46 8.18 -7.33
CA PRO A 44 -11.40 9.01 -6.75
C PRO A 44 -10.79 8.46 -5.46
N VAL A 45 -11.59 7.83 -4.59
CA VAL A 45 -11.08 7.23 -3.33
C VAL A 45 -10.17 6.03 -3.62
N ILE A 46 -10.52 5.18 -4.59
CA ILE A 46 -9.66 4.07 -5.02
C ILE A 46 -8.34 4.63 -5.60
N ILE A 47 -8.42 5.63 -6.48
CA ILE A 47 -7.23 6.27 -7.08
C ILE A 47 -6.35 6.90 -5.99
N PHE A 48 -6.96 7.60 -5.04
CA PHE A 48 -6.28 8.17 -3.88
C PHE A 48 -5.54 7.08 -3.09
N GLY A 49 -6.21 5.97 -2.76
CA GLY A 49 -5.61 4.84 -2.05
C GLY A 49 -4.45 4.24 -2.83
N ALA A 50 -4.60 4.03 -4.14
CA ALA A 50 -3.55 3.51 -5.00
C ALA A 50 -2.31 4.41 -5.02
N ILE A 51 -2.49 5.73 -5.14
CA ILE A 51 -1.38 6.71 -5.16
C ILE A 51 -0.70 6.77 -3.80
N THR A 52 -1.46 6.99 -2.72
CA THR A 52 -0.92 7.14 -1.36
C THR A 52 -0.27 5.85 -0.87
N GLY A 53 -0.87 4.70 -1.14
CA GLY A 53 -0.29 3.38 -0.87
C GLY A 53 1.02 3.15 -1.63
N SER A 54 1.07 3.50 -2.92
CA SER A 54 2.29 3.40 -3.72
C SER A 54 3.41 4.29 -3.17
N VAL A 55 3.10 5.52 -2.77
CA VAL A 55 4.07 6.43 -2.14
C VAL A 55 4.54 5.88 -0.80
N LEU A 56 3.63 5.43 0.07
CA LEU A 56 3.95 4.90 1.39
C LEU A 56 4.87 3.68 1.30
N PHE A 57 4.45 2.65 0.56
CA PHE A 57 5.16 1.39 0.49
C PHE A 57 6.40 1.46 -0.40
N GLY A 58 6.39 2.29 -1.45
CA GLY A 58 7.58 2.59 -2.24
C GLY A 58 8.65 3.32 -1.42
N SER A 59 8.24 4.24 -0.54
CA SER A 59 9.15 4.92 0.39
C SER A 59 9.71 3.96 1.45
N LEU A 60 8.87 3.10 2.01
CA LEU A 60 9.30 2.07 2.97
C LEU A 60 10.33 1.11 2.33
N ALA A 61 10.04 0.61 1.13
CA ALA A 61 10.96 -0.25 0.38
C ALA A 61 12.29 0.46 0.09
N SER A 62 12.23 1.75 -0.27
CA SER A 62 13.42 2.57 -0.51
C SER A 62 14.25 2.82 0.75
N ILE A 63 13.61 3.03 1.92
CA ILE A 63 14.31 3.16 3.21
C ILE A 63 15.02 1.85 3.55
N ILE A 64 14.35 0.72 3.39
CA ILE A 64 14.94 -0.61 3.66
C ILE A 64 16.12 -0.88 2.72
N SER A 65 16.00 -0.54 1.43
CA SER A 65 17.07 -0.75 0.46
C SER A 65 18.36 0.01 0.81
N THR A 66 18.26 1.19 1.42
CA THR A 66 19.44 1.97 1.85
C THR A 66 20.30 1.29 2.91
N ARG A 67 19.76 0.31 3.64
CA ARG A 67 20.47 -0.40 4.72
C ARG A 67 21.03 -1.75 4.30
N LEU A 68 20.69 -2.22 3.10
CA LEU A 68 21.01 -3.56 2.64
C LEU A 68 22.04 -3.50 1.50
N ARG A 69 23.06 -4.35 1.59
CA ARG A 69 24.19 -4.36 0.66
C ARG A 69 24.01 -5.31 -0.53
N SER A 70 23.01 -6.20 -0.46
CA SER A 70 22.73 -7.19 -1.50
C SER A 70 21.24 -7.23 -1.84
N SER A 71 20.95 -7.48 -3.12
CA SER A 71 19.57 -7.66 -3.61
C SER A 71 18.89 -8.87 -2.98
N GLU A 72 19.64 -9.93 -2.69
CA GLU A 72 19.14 -11.13 -2.00
C GLU A 72 18.63 -10.78 -0.59
N GLY A 73 19.44 -10.04 0.19
CA GLY A 73 19.06 -9.59 1.52
C GLY A 73 17.87 -8.66 1.48
N PHE A 74 17.80 -7.77 0.49
CA PHE A 74 16.63 -6.92 0.28
C PHE A 74 15.36 -7.72 0.04
N ASN A 75 15.39 -8.70 -0.86
CA ASN A 75 14.22 -9.53 -1.16
C ASN A 75 13.73 -10.33 0.05
N VAL A 76 14.64 -10.89 0.84
CA VAL A 76 14.26 -11.61 2.07
C VAL A 76 13.58 -10.64 3.05
N ILE A 77 14.22 -9.53 3.36
CA ILE A 77 13.70 -8.57 4.35
C ILE A 77 12.37 -7.98 3.89
N ILE A 78 12.26 -7.51 2.64
CA ILE A 78 11.05 -6.84 2.17
C ILE A 78 9.86 -7.80 2.19
N ASN A 79 10.02 -9.03 1.69
CA ASN A 79 8.94 -10.02 1.68
C ASN A 79 8.53 -10.42 3.10
N THR A 80 9.48 -10.59 4.02
CA THR A 80 9.18 -10.86 5.43
C THR A 80 8.42 -9.71 6.08
N VAL A 81 8.85 -8.46 5.86
CA VAL A 81 8.16 -7.28 6.39
C VAL A 81 6.72 -7.20 5.86
N PHE A 82 6.53 -7.35 4.55
CA PHE A 82 5.19 -7.31 3.95
C PHE A 82 4.29 -8.45 4.43
N LEU A 83 4.85 -9.64 4.67
CA LEU A 83 4.11 -10.75 5.26
C LEU A 83 3.57 -10.37 6.64
N PHE A 84 4.42 -9.88 7.54
CA PHE A 84 3.98 -9.46 8.87
C PHE A 84 3.00 -8.28 8.81
N PHE A 85 3.22 -7.32 7.92
CA PHE A 85 2.28 -6.23 7.69
C PHE A 85 0.90 -6.77 7.27
N ALA A 86 0.84 -7.70 6.32
CA ALA A 86 -0.42 -8.24 5.84
C ALA A 86 -1.19 -8.97 6.94
N PHE A 87 -0.51 -9.80 7.75
CA PHE A 87 -1.13 -10.53 8.86
C PHE A 87 -1.55 -9.63 10.03
N VAL A 88 -0.80 -8.56 10.31
CA VAL A 88 -1.12 -7.57 11.35
C VAL A 88 -1.86 -6.39 10.73
N SER A 89 -2.90 -6.65 9.94
CA SER A 89 -3.72 -5.61 9.32
C SER A 89 -5.15 -6.09 9.07
N SER A 90 -6.02 -5.15 8.69
CA SER A 90 -7.40 -5.44 8.28
C SER A 90 -7.53 -6.19 6.93
N ALA A 91 -6.42 -6.55 6.27
CA ALA A 91 -6.43 -7.21 4.97
C ALA A 91 -7.09 -8.60 5.00
N PHE A 92 -6.75 -9.41 6.01
CA PHE A 92 -7.25 -10.78 6.15
C PHE A 92 -8.36 -10.91 7.20
N TYR A 93 -8.34 -10.07 8.23
CA TYR A 93 -9.29 -10.11 9.34
C TYR A 93 -9.89 -8.74 9.57
N PRO A 94 -11.21 -8.58 9.69
CA PRO A 94 -11.81 -7.29 10.05
C PRO A 94 -11.26 -6.80 11.40
N ALA A 95 -10.84 -5.53 11.48
CA ALA A 95 -10.24 -4.96 12.68
C ALA A 95 -11.21 -4.94 13.89
N ASP A 96 -12.51 -4.89 13.65
CA ASP A 96 -13.53 -4.87 14.70
C ASP A 96 -13.71 -6.23 15.41
N ASN A 97 -13.34 -7.32 14.75
CA ASN A 97 -13.61 -8.69 15.20
C ASN A 97 -12.44 -9.36 15.92
N VAL A 98 -11.36 -8.61 16.21
CA VAL A 98 -10.15 -9.14 16.87
C VAL A 98 -10.03 -8.68 18.33
N PRO A 99 -9.41 -9.49 19.22
CA PRO A 99 -9.17 -9.11 20.61
C PRO A 99 -8.36 -7.82 20.75
N GLU A 100 -8.56 -7.09 21.86
CA GLU A 100 -8.05 -5.73 22.05
C GLU A 100 -6.53 -5.56 21.83
N PRO A 101 -5.64 -6.47 22.29
CA PRO A 101 -4.21 -6.34 22.00
C PRO A 101 -3.87 -6.42 20.51
N LEU A 102 -4.58 -7.27 19.76
CA LEU A 102 -4.37 -7.45 18.33
C LEU A 102 -4.97 -6.29 17.54
N ARG A 103 -6.13 -5.79 17.97
CA ARG A 103 -6.78 -4.62 17.38
C ARG A 103 -5.89 -3.39 17.43
N THR A 104 -5.23 -3.14 18.57
CA THR A 104 -4.27 -2.04 18.71
C THR A 104 -3.09 -2.21 17.75
N ALA A 105 -2.56 -3.43 17.60
CA ALA A 105 -1.49 -3.70 16.64
C ALA A 105 -1.91 -3.45 15.18
N PHE A 106 -3.16 -3.77 14.82
CA PHE A 106 -3.70 -3.47 13.48
C PHE A 106 -3.74 -1.97 13.22
N TYR A 107 -4.22 -1.17 14.17
CA TYR A 107 -4.28 0.28 14.00
C TYR A 107 -2.90 0.97 14.06
N LEU A 108 -1.85 0.31 14.54
CA LEU A 108 -0.48 0.82 14.39
C LEU A 108 0.08 0.60 12.98
N ASN A 109 -0.48 -0.33 12.23
CA ASN A 109 -0.02 -0.68 10.90
C ASN A 109 -0.74 0.17 9.83
N PRO A 110 -0.02 1.00 9.05
CA PRO A 110 -0.65 1.84 8.02
C PRO A 110 -1.29 1.04 6.88
N LEU A 111 -0.96 -0.25 6.74
CA LEU A 111 -1.64 -1.13 5.79
C LEU A 111 -3.14 -1.26 6.11
N THR A 112 -3.53 -1.23 7.38
CA THR A 112 -4.93 -1.24 7.82
C THR A 112 -5.71 -0.09 7.19
N TYR A 113 -5.18 1.13 7.32
CA TYR A 113 -5.77 2.33 6.74
C TYR A 113 -5.86 2.27 5.21
N LEU A 114 -4.81 1.77 4.54
CA LEU A 114 -4.85 1.63 3.08
C LEU A 114 -5.92 0.63 2.64
N VAL A 115 -6.00 -0.51 3.32
CA VAL A 115 -7.00 -1.54 3.02
C VAL A 115 -8.41 -1.01 3.25
N ASP A 116 -8.63 -0.31 4.35
CA ASP A 116 -9.95 0.20 4.73
C ASP A 116 -10.42 1.31 3.76
N VAL A 117 -9.51 2.19 3.31
CA VAL A 117 -9.76 3.20 2.26
C VAL A 117 -10.07 2.56 0.90
N ILE A 118 -9.29 1.58 0.46
CA ILE A 118 -9.55 0.87 -0.80
C ILE A 118 -10.90 0.12 -0.72
N ARG A 119 -11.19 -0.51 0.42
CA ARG A 119 -12.46 -1.19 0.67
C ARG A 119 -13.63 -0.21 0.61
N ALA A 120 -13.54 0.93 1.28
CA ALA A 120 -14.56 1.99 1.23
C ALA A 120 -14.78 2.51 -0.20
N GLY A 121 -13.71 2.62 -0.99
CA GLY A 121 -13.78 2.96 -2.41
C GLY A 121 -14.42 1.88 -3.29
N ILE A 122 -14.33 0.60 -2.93
CA ILE A 122 -14.95 -0.49 -3.71
C ILE A 122 -16.44 -0.65 -3.36
N PHE A 123 -16.78 -0.57 -2.06
CA PHE A 123 -18.11 -0.88 -1.54
C PHE A 123 -18.97 0.35 -1.22
N GLY A 124 -18.48 1.57 -1.51
CA GLY A 124 -19.22 2.82 -1.30
C GLY A 124 -19.36 3.27 0.17
N ASN A 125 -18.86 2.50 1.13
CA ASN A 125 -19.00 2.77 2.56
C ASN A 125 -17.91 3.74 3.07
N ILE A 126 -18.02 5.02 2.70
CA ILE A 126 -17.09 6.08 3.12
C ILE A 126 -17.63 6.70 4.42
N THR A 127 -17.04 6.32 5.54
CA THR A 127 -17.39 6.84 6.87
C THR A 127 -16.45 7.98 7.30
N GLU A 128 -16.81 8.72 8.36
CA GLU A 128 -15.91 9.71 8.97
C GLU A 128 -14.58 9.10 9.41
N PHE A 129 -14.60 7.84 9.85
CA PHE A 129 -13.40 7.10 10.23
C PHE A 129 -12.47 6.87 9.03
N VAL A 130 -13.02 6.46 7.88
CA VAL A 130 -12.24 6.30 6.64
C VAL A 130 -11.60 7.62 6.21
N ILE A 131 -12.30 8.74 6.36
CA ILE A 131 -11.72 10.06 6.04
C ILE A 131 -10.54 10.38 6.97
N MET A 132 -10.63 10.05 8.26
CA MET A 132 -9.51 10.18 9.18
C MET A 132 -8.33 9.28 8.76
N GLU A 133 -8.60 8.04 8.37
CA GLU A 133 -7.59 7.09 7.86
C GLU A 133 -6.87 7.64 6.62
N MET A 134 -7.61 8.27 5.69
CA MET A 134 -7.02 8.95 4.52
C MET A 134 -6.03 10.06 4.93
N ILE A 135 -6.40 10.88 5.92
CA ILE A 135 -5.53 11.97 6.41
C ILE A 135 -4.26 11.40 7.07
N VAL A 136 -4.43 10.38 7.92
CA VAL A 136 -3.31 9.69 8.58
C VAL A 136 -2.38 9.06 7.54
N LEU A 137 -2.95 8.41 6.52
CA LEU A 137 -2.21 7.77 5.44
C LEU A 137 -1.37 8.78 4.66
N VAL A 138 -1.93 9.96 4.34
CA VAL A 138 -1.17 11.05 3.70
C VAL A 138 -0.04 11.55 4.58
N GLY A 139 -0.30 11.73 5.88
CA GLY A 139 0.73 12.15 6.84
C GLY A 139 1.91 11.18 6.89
N ILE A 140 1.62 9.88 7.03
CA ILE A 140 2.64 8.82 7.09
C ILE A 140 3.36 8.69 5.75
N ALA A 141 2.64 8.65 4.63
CA ALA A 141 3.22 8.55 3.30
C ALA A 141 4.17 9.72 3.01
N SER A 142 3.76 10.95 3.35
CA SER A 142 4.57 12.15 3.16
C SER A 142 5.82 12.13 4.03
N ALA A 143 5.70 11.75 5.31
CA ALA A 143 6.83 11.63 6.22
C ALA A 143 7.84 10.59 5.73
N LEU A 144 7.39 9.40 5.34
CA LEU A 144 8.26 8.34 4.82
C LEU A 144 8.90 8.74 3.50
N PHE A 145 8.17 9.42 2.61
CA PHE A 145 8.72 9.91 1.35
C PHE A 145 9.86 10.92 1.56
N VAL A 146 9.68 11.87 2.48
CA VAL A 146 10.74 12.82 2.84
C VAL A 146 11.96 12.11 3.43
N ILE A 147 11.76 11.12 4.30
CA ILE A 147 12.85 10.32 4.88
C ILE A 147 13.58 9.52 3.79
N ALA A 148 12.84 8.83 2.92
CA ALA A 148 13.38 8.03 1.82
C ALA A 148 14.20 8.90 0.86
N SER A 149 13.64 10.05 0.44
CA SER A 149 14.32 10.99 -0.45
C SER A 149 15.63 11.49 0.16
N LYS A 150 15.63 11.89 1.43
CA LYS A 150 16.86 12.34 2.13
C LYS A 150 17.91 11.24 2.25
N LEU A 151 17.51 10.01 2.54
CA LEU A 151 18.43 8.87 2.67
C LEU A 151 19.06 8.51 1.32
N LEU A 152 18.26 8.47 0.26
CA LEU A 152 18.75 8.17 -1.10
C LEU A 152 19.73 9.25 -1.58
N THR A 153 19.42 10.53 -1.39
CA THR A 153 20.33 11.62 -1.79
C THR A 153 21.67 11.62 -1.06
N LYS A 154 21.73 11.02 0.15
CA LYS A 154 22.99 10.90 0.90
C LYS A 154 23.90 9.77 0.41
N LEU A 155 23.36 8.80 -0.32
CA LEU A 155 24.12 7.66 -0.87
C LEU A 155 24.83 8.01 -2.19
N ASP A 156 24.40 9.08 -2.86
CA ASP A 156 24.98 9.55 -4.12
C ASP A 156 26.24 10.42 -3.94
N PHE A 157 26.80 10.48 -2.72
CA PHE A 157 28.06 11.15 -2.36
C PHE A 157 29.06 10.16 -1.76
#